data_AF-A0A7V9E4X8-F1
#
_entry.id   AF-A0A7V9E4X8-F1
#
_cell.length_a   1.000
_cell.length_b   1.000
_cell.length_c   1.000
_cell.angle_alpha   90.00
_cell.angle_beta   90.00
_cell.angle_gamma   90.00
#
_symmetry.space_group_name_H-M   'P 1'
#
loop_
_entity.id
_entity.type
_entity.pdbx_description
1 polymer ?
#
loop_
_entity_poly.entity_id
_entity_poly.type
_entity_poly.pdbx_seq_one_letter_code
_entity_poly.pdbx_strand_id
1 'polypeptide(L)'
;MTPDADRLCPTLMGGLPLVLADSQARPVRSASAYAAAWGDPPIVLRCGVPAPPELAADSSLLQINGVAWFTEPGEDGTVWTAVDREVYVDVQVPSGQASGPVALLSEVITDRLRPASRPSASPTPTR
;
A
#
# COMPACT_ATOMS: atom_id res chain seq x y z
N MET A 1 -16.14 2.76 -1.29
CA MET A 1 -14.97 3.16 -0.48
C MET A 1 -15.38 3.17 0.98
N THR A 2 -14.45 2.93 1.90
CA THR A 2 -14.74 2.95 3.34
C THR A 2 -14.60 4.38 3.88
N PRO A 3 -15.29 4.74 4.98
CA PRO A 3 -15.15 6.05 5.62
C PRO A 3 -13.70 6.38 6.01
N ASP A 4 -12.92 5.37 6.42
CA ASP A 4 -11.51 5.55 6.77
C ASP A 4 -10.65 5.87 5.54
N ALA A 5 -10.92 5.23 4.39
CA ALA A 5 -10.25 5.57 3.14
C ALA A 5 -10.51 7.04 2.76
N ASP A 6 -11.76 7.51 2.85
CA ASP A 6 -12.11 8.89 2.51
C ASP A 6 -11.48 9.92 3.45
N ARG A 7 -11.25 9.55 4.71
CA ARG A 7 -10.59 10.40 5.71
C ARG A 7 -9.07 10.45 5.52
N LEU A 8 -8.44 9.33 5.20
CA LEU A 8 -6.98 9.15 5.30
C LEU A 8 -6.27 9.21 3.96
N CYS A 9 -6.85 8.65 2.91
CA CYS A 9 -6.20 8.55 1.62
C CYS A 9 -5.93 9.89 0.94
N PRO A 10 -6.78 10.93 1.04
CA PRO A 10 -6.44 12.25 0.49
C PRO A 10 -5.11 12.80 1.03
N THR A 11 -4.81 12.57 2.31
CA THR A 11 -3.56 13.00 2.95
C THR A 11 -2.35 12.26 2.38
N LEU A 12 -2.47 10.94 2.17
CA LEU A 12 -1.42 10.16 1.53
C LEU A 12 -1.22 10.63 0.07
N MET A 13 -2.31 10.74 -0.70
CA MET A 13 -2.27 11.13 -2.10
C MET A 13 -1.62 12.51 -2.30
N GLY A 14 -1.87 13.47 -1.40
CA GLY A 14 -1.25 14.79 -1.43
C GLY A 14 0.24 14.82 -1.06
N GLY A 15 0.78 13.74 -0.50
CA GLY A 15 2.21 13.59 -0.17
C GLY A 15 3.01 12.79 -1.20
N LEU A 16 2.36 12.24 -2.23
CA LEU A 16 3.03 11.39 -3.21
C LEU A 16 3.99 12.19 -4.10
N PRO A 17 5.17 11.63 -4.42
CA PRO A 17 6.15 12.32 -5.25
C PRO A 17 5.74 12.28 -6.73
N LEU A 18 6.12 13.32 -7.48
CA LEU A 18 5.99 13.34 -8.94
C LEU A 18 6.98 12.39 -9.63
N VAL A 19 8.09 12.04 -8.98
CA VAL A 19 9.10 11.11 -9.47
C VAL A 19 9.40 10.09 -8.38
N LEU A 20 9.28 8.80 -8.71
CA LEU A 20 9.50 7.69 -7.81
C LEU A 20 10.57 6.76 -8.38
N ALA A 21 11.73 6.66 -7.73
CA ALA A 21 12.86 5.84 -8.20
C ALA A 21 13.12 6.03 -9.72
N ASP A 22 13.37 7.28 -10.12
CA ASP A 22 13.58 7.72 -11.51
C ASP A 22 12.38 7.54 -12.46
N SER A 23 11.25 7.02 -11.99
CA SER A 23 10.02 6.86 -12.76
C SER A 23 9.08 8.06 -12.58
N GLN A 24 8.70 8.68 -13.69
CA GLN A 24 7.77 9.82 -13.71
C GLN A 24 6.34 9.38 -13.40
N ALA A 25 5.60 10.21 -12.66
CA ALA A 25 4.18 10.02 -12.42
C ALA A 25 3.40 10.02 -13.75
N ARG A 26 2.35 9.20 -13.81
CA ARG A 26 1.51 9.04 -15.00
C ARG A 26 0.03 8.91 -14.65
N PRO A 27 -0.87 9.16 -15.62
CA PRO A 27 -2.28 8.88 -15.45
C PRO A 27 -2.51 7.39 -15.16
N VAL A 28 -3.36 7.12 -14.17
CA VAL A 28 -3.84 5.77 -13.84
C VAL A 28 -5.35 5.72 -14.04
N ARG A 29 -5.82 4.64 -14.67
CA ARG A 29 -7.25 4.33 -14.73
C ARG A 29 -7.56 3.36 -13.61
N SER A 30 -8.31 3.82 -12.61
CA SER A 30 -8.72 3.03 -11.46
C SER A 30 -10.17 3.33 -11.13
N ALA A 31 -10.88 2.33 -10.63
CA ALA A 31 -12.20 2.55 -10.02
C ALA A 31 -12.09 3.25 -8.66
N SER A 32 -10.90 3.22 -8.04
CA SER A 32 -10.59 3.97 -6.81
C SER A 32 -10.11 5.37 -7.16
N ALA A 33 -10.67 6.38 -6.48
CA ALA A 33 -10.19 7.76 -6.56
C ALA A 33 -8.79 7.96 -5.93
N TYR A 34 -8.32 7.01 -5.12
CA TYR A 34 -7.05 7.09 -4.41
C TYR A 34 -6.01 6.15 -5.03
N ALA A 35 -5.69 6.41 -6.29
CA ALA A 35 -4.69 5.66 -7.04
C ALA A 35 -3.67 6.57 -7.71
N ALA A 36 -2.42 6.15 -7.73
CA ALA A 36 -1.32 6.80 -8.43
C ALA A 36 -0.49 5.76 -9.20
N ALA A 37 0.19 6.19 -10.26
CA ALA A 37 1.11 5.33 -10.97
C ALA A 37 2.36 6.08 -11.44
N TRP A 38 3.46 5.34 -11.60
CA TRP A 38 4.74 5.85 -12.10
C TRP A 38 5.36 4.87 -13.10
N GLY A 39 6.02 5.41 -14.12
CA GLY A 39 6.83 4.63 -15.07
C GLY A 39 6.03 3.74 -16.04
N ASP A 40 6.77 2.95 -16.81
CA ASP A 40 6.26 1.97 -17.77
C ASP A 40 7.25 0.78 -17.88
N PRO A 41 6.92 -0.44 -17.42
CA PRO A 41 5.64 -0.83 -16.84
C PRO A 41 5.34 -0.12 -15.51
N PRO A 42 4.05 0.12 -15.20
CA PRO A 42 3.67 1.03 -14.13
C PRO A 42 3.83 0.41 -12.75
N ILE A 43 4.49 1.13 -11.85
CA ILE A 43 4.31 0.95 -10.40
C ILE A 43 2.97 1.58 -10.06
N VAL A 44 2.06 0.85 -9.43
CA VAL A 44 0.71 1.35 -9.10
C VAL A 44 0.50 1.32 -7.60
N LEU A 45 0.17 2.47 -7.00
CA LEU A 45 -0.25 2.57 -5.61
C LEU A 45 -1.76 2.75 -5.55
N ARG A 46 -2.45 2.03 -4.65
CA ARG A 46 -3.85 2.29 -4.30
C ARG A 46 -4.01 2.36 -2.79
N CYS A 47 -4.70 3.38 -2.32
CA CYS A 47 -5.02 3.56 -0.91
C CYS A 47 -6.48 3.19 -0.63
N GLY A 48 -6.72 2.59 0.55
CA GLY A 48 -8.06 2.22 1.01
C GLY A 48 -8.58 0.94 0.37
N VAL A 49 -7.67 0.04 0.01
CA VAL A 49 -8.02 -1.28 -0.52
C VAL A 49 -8.55 -2.19 0.60
N PRO A 50 -9.35 -3.23 0.28
CA PRO A 50 -9.71 -4.23 1.27
C PRO A 50 -8.46 -4.95 1.80
N ALA A 51 -8.59 -5.55 2.99
CA ALA A 51 -7.56 -6.45 3.50
C ALA A 51 -7.29 -7.57 2.48
N PRO A 52 -6.02 -7.94 2.21
CA PRO A 52 -5.71 -9.08 1.37
C PRO A 52 -6.36 -10.36 1.92
N PRO A 53 -6.95 -11.21 1.07
CA PRO A 53 -7.65 -12.41 1.53
C PRO A 53 -6.72 -13.42 2.21
N GLU A 54 -5.46 -13.45 1.79
CA GLU A 54 -4.42 -14.35 2.33
C GLU A 54 -3.70 -13.78 3.57
N LEU A 55 -4.05 -12.56 4.00
CA LEU A 55 -3.47 -11.96 5.20
C LEU A 55 -4.05 -12.64 6.45
N ALA A 56 -3.18 -13.32 7.19
CA ALA A 56 -3.47 -13.99 8.44
C ALA A 56 -2.62 -13.43 9.60
N ALA A 57 -2.97 -13.79 10.83
CA ALA A 57 -2.28 -13.30 12.03
C ALA A 57 -0.82 -13.78 12.13
N ASP A 58 -0.49 -14.90 11.50
CA ASP A 58 0.84 -15.52 11.44
C ASP A 58 1.56 -15.24 10.11
N SER A 59 0.98 -14.41 9.24
CA SER A 59 1.63 -14.02 7.98
C SER A 59 2.98 -13.34 8.24
N SER A 60 3.97 -13.75 7.47
CA SER A 60 5.28 -13.10 7.45
C SER A 60 5.17 -11.71 6.84
N LEU A 61 5.63 -10.70 7.57
CA LEU A 61 5.62 -9.30 7.13
C LEU A 61 7.06 -8.79 6.98
N LEU A 62 7.30 -8.00 5.93
CA LEU A 62 8.57 -7.31 5.71
C LEU A 62 8.50 -5.91 6.30
N GLN A 63 9.44 -5.57 7.18
CA GLN A 63 9.57 -4.24 7.74
C GLN A 63 10.47 -3.38 6.87
N ILE A 64 9.94 -2.31 6.31
CA ILE A 64 10.68 -1.38 5.46
C ILE A 64 10.34 0.04 5.89
N ASN A 65 11.34 0.81 6.34
CA ASN A 65 11.20 2.22 6.75
C ASN A 65 10.00 2.48 7.68
N GLY A 66 9.79 1.57 8.64
CA GLY A 66 8.73 1.67 9.64
C GLY A 66 7.34 1.24 9.16
N VAL A 67 7.21 0.65 7.97
CA VAL A 67 5.97 0.08 7.43
C VAL A 67 6.05 -1.45 7.41
N ALA A 68 4.98 -2.12 7.86
CA ALA A 68 4.82 -3.56 7.75
C ALA A 68 4.13 -3.93 6.43
N TRP A 69 4.87 -4.60 5.55
CA TRP A 69 4.42 -5.01 4.24
C TRP A 69 4.10 -6.51 4.19
N PHE A 70 2.88 -6.83 3.75
CA PHE A 70 2.52 -8.15 3.27
C PHE A 70 2.79 -8.23 1.76
N THR A 71 3.36 -9.33 1.28
CA THR A 71 3.78 -9.46 -0.12
C THR A 71 3.12 -10.65 -0.80
N GLU A 72 2.49 -10.39 -1.94
CA GLU A 72 1.85 -11.40 -2.78
C GLU A 72 2.53 -11.38 -4.16
N PRO A 73 3.44 -12.34 -4.43
CA PRO A 73 4.02 -12.48 -5.76
C PRO A 73 2.95 -13.00 -6.73
N GLY A 74 2.87 -12.39 -7.91
CA GLY A 74 2.04 -12.80 -9.03
C GLY A 74 2.84 -12.85 -10.33
N GLU A 75 2.17 -13.17 -11.43
CA GLU A 75 2.82 -13.33 -12.74
C GLU A 75 3.41 -11.99 -13.25
N ASP A 76 2.68 -10.89 -13.09
CA ASP A 76 3.05 -9.58 -13.61
C ASP A 76 3.88 -8.71 -12.64
N GLY A 77 4.17 -9.24 -11.45
CA GLY A 77 4.92 -8.51 -10.43
C GLY A 77 4.54 -8.92 -9.01
N THR A 78 4.95 -8.12 -8.04
CA THR A 78 4.62 -8.34 -6.62
C THR A 78 3.70 -7.24 -6.13
N VAL A 79 2.62 -7.62 -5.46
CA VAL A 79 1.75 -6.70 -4.72
C VAL A 79 2.26 -6.61 -3.30
N TRP A 80 2.58 -5.39 -2.88
CA TRP A 80 3.02 -5.05 -1.53
C TRP A 80 1.88 -4.33 -0.84
N THR A 81 1.34 -4.88 0.24
CA THR A 81 0.27 -4.24 1.01
C THR A 81 0.76 -3.80 2.37
N ALA A 82 0.68 -2.51 2.68
CA ALA A 82 0.93 -1.97 4.00
C ALA A 82 -0.24 -2.31 4.92
N VAL A 83 0.03 -3.07 5.99
CA VAL A 83 -0.99 -3.66 6.87
C VAL A 83 -0.95 -3.12 8.31
N ASP A 84 -0.04 -2.21 8.60
CA ASP A 84 0.17 -1.58 9.91
C ASP A 84 -0.50 -0.21 10.04
N ARG A 85 -1.29 0.22 9.04
CA ARG A 85 -2.00 1.51 9.01
C ARG A 85 -3.49 1.33 9.23
N GLU A 86 -4.16 2.41 9.63
CA GLU A 86 -5.64 2.42 9.76
C GLU A 86 -6.37 2.12 8.44
N VAL A 87 -5.68 2.27 7.30
CA VAL A 87 -6.14 1.90 5.95
C VAL A 87 -5.07 1.08 5.24
N TYR A 88 -5.49 0.04 4.51
CA TYR A 88 -4.55 -0.72 3.68
C TYR A 88 -4.15 0.08 2.45
N VAL A 89 -2.87 0.02 2.12
CA VAL A 89 -2.29 0.65 0.93
C VAL A 89 -1.56 -0.44 0.17
N ASP A 90 -1.96 -0.71 -1.07
CA ASP A 90 -1.20 -1.60 -1.93
C ASP A 90 -0.30 -0.86 -2.91
N VAL A 91 0.80 -1.51 -3.27
CA VAL A 91 1.76 -1.08 -4.27
C VAL A 91 2.08 -2.28 -5.15
N GLN A 92 1.64 -2.25 -6.40
CA GLN A 92 2.04 -3.23 -7.39
C GLN A 92 3.37 -2.79 -8.02
N VAL A 93 4.39 -3.62 -7.86
CA VAL A 93 5.71 -3.44 -8.47
C VAL A 93 5.86 -4.47 -9.61
N PRO A 94 6.05 -4.03 -10.86
CA PRO A 94 6.19 -4.95 -12.00
C PRO A 94 7.37 -5.92 -11.86
N SER A 95 7.23 -7.10 -12.45
CA SER A 95 8.31 -8.09 -12.56
C SER A 95 9.56 -7.46 -13.19
N GLY A 96 10.73 -7.75 -12.62
CA GLY A 96 12.02 -7.22 -13.10
C GLY A 96 12.41 -5.84 -12.55
N GLN A 97 11.55 -5.17 -11.77
CA GLN A 97 11.94 -3.99 -10.99
C GLN A 97 12.39 -4.36 -9.57
N ALA A 98 13.34 -3.59 -9.04
CA ALA A 98 13.75 -3.70 -7.64
C ALA A 98 12.67 -3.12 -6.70
N SER A 99 12.70 -3.50 -5.42
CA SER A 99 11.79 -2.98 -4.38
C SER A 99 12.11 -1.56 -3.89
N GLY A 100 13.08 -0.87 -4.50
CA GLY A 100 13.45 0.52 -4.19
C GLY A 100 12.26 1.51 -4.11
N PRO A 101 11.29 1.46 -5.04
CA PRO A 101 10.07 2.28 -4.95
C PRO A 101 9.27 2.05 -3.66
N VAL A 102 9.21 0.82 -3.15
CA VAL A 102 8.49 0.47 -1.91
C VAL A 102 9.14 1.15 -0.71
N ALA A 103 10.47 1.21 -0.67
CA ALA A 103 11.18 1.90 0.42
C ALA A 103 10.90 3.41 0.44
N LEU A 104 10.90 4.06 -0.73
CA LEU A 104 10.55 5.49 -0.86
C LEU A 104 9.09 5.76 -0.48
N LEU A 105 8.16 4.92 -0.94
CA LEU A 105 6.74 5.03 -0.57
C LEU A 105 6.51 4.75 0.91
N SER A 106 7.33 3.90 1.54
CA SER A 106 7.23 3.63 2.97
C SER A 106 7.52 4.89 3.82
N GLU A 107 8.44 5.74 3.38
CA GLU A 107 8.71 7.02 4.05
C GLU A 107 7.50 7.96 3.97
N VAL A 108 6.87 8.06 2.79
CA VAL A 108 5.66 8.86 2.59
C VAL A 108 4.50 8.31 3.42
N ILE A 109 4.32 6.98 3.46
CA ILE A 109 3.28 6.35 4.28
C ILE A 109 3.51 6.65 5.76
N THR A 110 4.75 6.58 6.25
CA THR A 110 5.06 6.87 7.65
C THR A 110 4.85 8.34 8.01
N ASP A 111 5.14 9.27 7.11
CA ASP A 111 4.88 10.70 7.30
C ASP A 111 3.38 11.03 7.29
N ARG A 112 2.60 10.37 6.44
CA ARG A 112 1.21 10.75 6.15
C ARG A 112 0.16 9.94 6.89
N LEU A 113 0.46 8.68 7.22
CA LEU A 113 -0.49 7.76 7.84
C LEU A 113 0.05 7.27 9.19
N ARG A 114 -0.77 7.45 10.23
CA ARG A 114 -0.44 6.94 11.57
C ARG A 114 -0.50 5.42 11.58
N PRO A 115 0.38 4.76 12.36
CA PRO A 115 0.24 3.34 12.66
C PRO A 115 -1.13 3.06 13.30
N ALA A 116 -1.76 1.95 12.92
CA ALA A 116 -3.00 1.50 13.52
C ALA A 116 -2.77 1.23 15.01
N SER A 117 -3.56 1.88 15.85
CA SER A 117 -3.56 1.60 17.29
C SER A 117 -4.30 0.28 17.52
N ARG A 118 -3.55 -0.83 17.47
CA ARG A 118 -3.99 -2.24 17.55
C ARG A 118 -4.43 -2.81 16.18
N PRO A 119 -3.90 -3.96 15.71
CA PRO A 119 -4.48 -4.62 14.55
C PRO A 119 -5.95 -4.93 14.88
N SER A 120 -6.86 -4.61 13.96
CA SER A 120 -8.26 -4.99 14.06
C SER A 120 -8.39 -6.50 13.87
N ALA A 121 -7.87 -7.28 14.80
CA ALA A 121 -8.30 -8.65 15.01
C ALA A 121 -9.68 -8.56 15.64
N SER A 122 -10.73 -8.74 14.85
CA SER A 122 -12.04 -9.09 15.39
C SER A 122 -11.87 -10.38 16.21
N PRO A 123 -12.10 -10.40 17.54
CA PRO A 123 -12.27 -11.67 18.20
C PRO A 123 -13.63 -12.21 17.77
N THR A 124 -13.67 -13.36 17.13
CA THR A 124 -14.90 -14.17 17.09
C THR A 124 -14.99 -14.88 18.44
N PRO A 125 -15.93 -14.53 19.35
CA PRO A 125 -16.22 -15.39 20.48
C PRO A 125 -16.99 -16.62 19.97
N THR A 126 -16.31 -17.77 19.87
CA THR A 126 -17.01 -19.06 19.75
C THR A 126 -17.54 -19.44 21.14
N ARG A 127 -18.86 -19.62 21.20
CA ARG A 127 -19.66 -19.95 22.38
C ARG A 127 -19.48 -21.38 22.84
#